data_AF-A0A929UCV6-F1
#
_entry.id   AF-A0A929UCV6-F1
#
_cell.length_a   1.000
_cell.length_b   1.000
_cell.length_c   1.000
_cell.angle_alpha   90.00
_cell.angle_beta   90.00
_cell.angle_gamma   90.00
#
_symmetry.space_group_name_H-M   'P 1'
#
loop_
_entity.id
_entity.type
_entity.pdbx_description
1 polymer ?
#
loop_
_entity_poly.entity_id
_entity_poly.type
_entity_poly.pdbx_seq_one_letter_code
_entity_poly.pdbx_strand_id
1 'polypeptide(L)'
;MHNMLGDKSFYLDLLYAFLEDNNLCELGKKIENQQYQEAFMMAHTLKGVSANLSLTPMYDVLSRIVEQLRDGTGDKLDSEDVEMF
;
A
#
# COMPACT_ATOMS: atom_id res chain seq x y z
N MET A 1 15.06 -5.91 -8.58
CA MET A 1 14.45 -4.70 -8.00
C MET A 1 15.34 -3.53 -8.42
N HIS A 2 14.79 -2.54 -9.13
CA HIS A 2 15.54 -1.37 -9.61
C HIS A 2 15.40 -0.28 -8.56
N ASN A 3 16.41 -0.11 -7.70
CA ASN A 3 16.36 0.88 -6.64
C ASN A 3 16.49 2.28 -7.25
N MET A 4 15.56 3.19 -6.96
CA MET A 4 15.57 4.58 -7.44
C MET A 4 16.58 5.45 -6.67
N LEU A 5 17.79 4.91 -6.45
CA LEU A 5 18.90 5.61 -5.82
C LEU A 5 19.59 6.63 -6.77
N GLY A 6 19.21 6.66 -8.05
CA GLY A 6 19.81 7.52 -9.07
C GLY A 6 19.26 8.96 -9.12
N ASP A 7 18.06 9.20 -8.57
CA ASP A 7 17.42 10.53 -8.59
C ASP A 7 16.81 10.84 -7.21
N LYS A 8 17.56 11.60 -6.42
CA LYS A 8 17.19 11.99 -5.06
C LYS A 8 15.88 12.80 -5.00
N SER A 9 15.61 13.64 -6.01
CA SER A 9 14.35 14.39 -6.11
C SER A 9 13.17 13.43 -6.25
N PHE A 10 13.28 12.50 -7.20
CA PHE A 10 12.23 11.51 -7.43
C PHE A 10 11.98 10.61 -6.21
N TYR A 11 13.05 10.21 -5.52
CA TYR A 11 12.94 9.46 -4.27
C TYR A 11 12.19 10.25 -3.18
N LEU A 12 12.49 11.55 -3.04
CA LEU A 12 11.80 12.40 -2.07
C LEU A 12 10.34 12.63 -2.46
N ASP A 13 10.03 12.84 -3.74
CA ASP A 13 8.65 13.01 -4.22
C ASP A 13 7.81 11.75 -3.94
N LEU A 14 8.38 10.56 -4.18
CA LEU A 14 7.73 9.29 -3.83
C LEU A 14 7.57 9.13 -2.32
N LEU A 15 8.57 9.51 -1.52
CA LEU A 15 8.50 9.45 -0.07
C LEU A 15 7.43 10.42 0.47
N TYR A 16 7.33 11.63 -0.09
CA TYR A 16 6.27 12.58 0.25
C TYR A 16 4.89 12.08 -0.18
N ALA A 17 4.74 11.51 -1.37
CA ALA A 17 3.48 10.91 -1.80
C ALA A 17 3.08 9.69 -0.93
N PHE A 18 4.07 8.97 -0.38
CA PHE A 18 3.85 7.89 0.58
C PHE A 18 3.46 8.41 1.96
N LEU A 19 4.11 9.48 2.44
CA LEU A 19 3.88 10.11 3.74
C LEU A 19 2.69 11.06 3.76
N GLU A 20 2.16 11.46 2.59
CA GLU A 20 0.93 12.26 2.53
C GLU A 20 -0.19 11.49 3.23
N ASP A 21 -0.68 12.11 4.31
CA ASP A 21 -1.49 11.57 5.42
C ASP A 21 -2.74 10.76 5.03
N ASN A 22 -3.10 10.75 3.75
CA ASN A 22 -4.34 10.14 3.29
C ASN A 22 -4.16 8.80 2.58
N ASN A 23 -3.02 8.43 2.00
CA ASN A 23 -3.04 7.20 1.18
C ASN A 23 -3.19 5.92 2.01
N LEU A 24 -2.52 5.84 3.16
CA LEU A 24 -2.65 4.70 4.08
C LEU A 24 -3.99 4.75 4.83
N CYS A 25 -4.40 5.94 5.29
CA CYS A 25 -5.68 6.12 5.99
C CYS A 25 -6.90 5.88 5.06
N GLU A 26 -6.84 6.33 3.80
CA GLU A 26 -7.87 6.06 2.79
C GLU A 26 -7.92 4.58 2.46
N LEU A 27 -6.79 3.86 2.44
CA LEU A 27 -6.80 2.40 2.27
C LEU A 27 -7.59 1.74 3.41
N GLY A 28 -7.34 2.13 4.66
CA GLY A 28 -8.12 1.71 5.83
C GLY A 28 -9.61 2.00 5.65
N LYS A 29 -9.97 3.24 5.31
CA LYS A 29 -11.38 3.63 5.07
C LYS A 29 -12.04 2.83 3.94
N LYS A 30 -11.32 2.53 2.85
CA LYS A 30 -11.86 1.71 1.75
C LYS A 30 -12.13 0.28 2.21
N ILE A 31 -11.27 -0.27 3.06
CA ILE A 31 -11.48 -1.59 3.68
C ILE A 31 -12.70 -1.55 4.60
N GLU A 32 -12.79 -0.57 5.51
CA GLU A 32 -13.91 -0.39 6.44
C GLU A 32 -15.26 -0.23 5.73
N ASN A 33 -15.28 0.56 4.65
CA ASN A 33 -16.48 0.79 3.83
C ASN A 33 -16.76 -0.35 2.83
N GLN A 34 -16.05 -1.47 2.92
CA GLN A 34 -16.20 -2.65 2.06
C GLN A 34 -16.00 -2.36 0.56
N GLN A 35 -15.23 -1.31 0.24
CA GLN A 35 -14.88 -0.90 -1.12
C GLN A 35 -13.66 -1.71 -1.61
N TYR A 36 -13.76 -3.04 -1.60
CA TYR A 36 -12.61 -3.94 -1.74
C TYR A 36 -11.87 -3.82 -3.08
N GLN A 37 -12.56 -3.54 -4.19
CA GLN A 37 -11.91 -3.29 -5.48
C GLN A 37 -11.08 -2.00 -5.47
N GLU A 38 -11.58 -0.96 -4.84
CA GLU A 38 -10.86 0.32 -4.69
C GLU A 38 -9.68 0.15 -3.73
N ALA A 39 -9.88 -0.57 -2.62
CA ALA A 39 -8.83 -0.93 -1.68
C ALA A 39 -7.71 -1.76 -2.35
N PHE A 40 -8.06 -2.72 -3.20
CA PHE A 40 -7.10 -3.52 -3.96
C PHE A 40 -6.22 -2.65 -4.86
N MET A 41 -6.83 -1.76 -5.64
CA MET A 41 -6.10 -0.86 -6.54
C MET A 41 -5.17 0.10 -5.78
N MET A 42 -5.63 0.60 -4.64
CA MET A 42 -4.85 1.48 -3.77
C MET A 42 -3.67 0.74 -3.13
N ALA A 43 -3.91 -0.43 -2.53
CA ALA A 43 -2.85 -1.28 -1.97
C ALA A 43 -1.83 -1.70 -3.04
N HIS A 44 -2.27 -1.99 -4.27
CA HIS A 44 -1.38 -2.32 -5.38
C HIS A 44 -0.45 -1.17 -5.76
N THR A 45 -0.98 0.05 -5.78
CA THR A 45 -0.22 1.28 -6.03
C THR A 45 0.82 1.50 -4.93
N LEU A 46 0.39 1.42 -3.66
CA LEU A 46 1.27 1.60 -2.49
C LEU A 46 2.36 0.53 -2.41
N LYS A 47 2.06 -0.71 -2.80
CA LYS A 47 3.05 -1.79 -2.93
C LYS A 47 4.16 -1.41 -3.90
N GLY A 48 3.79 -0.84 -5.06
CA GLY A 48 4.75 -0.37 -6.07
C GLY A 48 5.64 0.74 -5.55
N VAL A 49 5.07 1.74 -4.87
CA VAL A 49 5.82 2.85 -4.25
C VAL A 49 6.79 2.32 -3.18
N SER A 50 6.32 1.45 -2.29
CA SER A 50 7.14 0.86 -1.23
C SER A 50 8.30 0.02 -1.78
N ALA A 51 8.07 -0.73 -2.87
CA ALA A 51 9.12 -1.48 -3.56
C ALA A 51 10.20 -0.54 -4.16
N ASN A 52 9.78 0.54 -4.82
CA ASN A 52 10.68 1.50 -5.45
C ASN A 52 11.56 2.26 -4.44
N LEU A 53 10.99 2.54 -3.27
CA LEU A 53 11.68 3.21 -2.15
C LEU A 53 12.51 2.26 -1.28
N SER A 54 12.47 0.94 -1.55
CA SER A 54 13.07 -0.09 -0.71
C SER A 54 12.55 -0.08 0.75
N LEU A 55 11.28 0.28 0.95
CA LEU A 55 10.59 0.22 2.24
C LEU A 55 10.08 -1.21 2.50
N THR A 56 11.02 -2.15 2.67
CA THR A 56 10.72 -3.59 2.73
C THR A 56 9.59 -3.97 3.71
N PRO A 57 9.55 -3.46 4.96
CA PRO A 57 8.46 -3.82 5.87
C PRO A 57 7.07 -3.40 5.37
N MET A 58 6.97 -2.20 4.77
CA MET A 58 5.71 -1.72 4.18
C MET A 58 5.33 -2.52 2.94
N TYR A 59 6.32 -2.82 2.09
CA TYR A 59 6.11 -3.67 0.91
C TYR A 59 5.55 -5.04 1.28
N ASP A 60 6.03 -5.66 2.35
CA ASP A 60 5.59 -6.99 2.78
C ASP A 60 4.13 -6.97 3.26
N VAL A 61 3.75 -5.98 4.08
CA VAL A 61 2.36 -5.80 4.54
C VAL A 61 1.42 -5.53 3.36
N LEU A 62 1.78 -4.56 2.50
CA LEU A 62 0.98 -4.20 1.32
C LEU A 62 0.88 -5.35 0.31
N SER A 63 1.91 -6.19 0.21
CA SER A 63 1.86 -7.41 -0.61
C SER A 63 0.82 -8.39 -0.07
N ARG A 64 0.75 -8.61 1.24
CA ARG A 64 -0.27 -9.48 1.84
C ARG A 64 -1.68 -8.93 1.62
N ILE A 65 -1.91 -7.65 1.87
CA ILE A 65 -3.21 -7.00 1.65
C ILE A 65 -3.66 -7.11 0.19
N VAL A 66 -2.75 -6.89 -0.77
CA VAL A 66 -3.06 -7.06 -2.20
C VAL A 66 -3.48 -8.50 -2.53
N GLU A 67 -2.82 -9.50 -1.95
CA GLU A 67 -3.23 -10.90 -2.16
C GLU A 67 -4.56 -11.23 -1.47
N GLN A 68 -4.81 -10.69 -0.28
CA GLN A 68 -6.06 -10.89 0.46
C GLN A 68 -7.26 -10.27 -0.28
N LEU A 69 -7.08 -9.10 -0.90
CA LEU A 69 -8.10 -8.39 -1.66
C LEU A 69 -8.20 -8.81 -3.14
N ARG A 70 -7.34 -9.73 -3.62
CA ARG A 70 -7.21 -10.09 -5.04
C ARG A 70 -8.51 -10.58 -5.68
N ASP A 71 -9.33 -11.28 -4.90
CA ASP A 71 -10.61 -11.83 -5.37
C ASP A 71 -11.74 -10.79 -5.32
N GLY A 72 -11.45 -9.55 -4.89
CA GLY A 72 -12.42 -8.46 -4.77
C GLY A 72 -13.34 -8.61 -3.56
N THR A 73 -13.01 -9.49 -2.60
CA THR A 73 -13.73 -9.67 -1.34
C THR A 73 -12.79 -9.41 -0.16
N GLY A 74 -13.37 -9.08 1.00
CA GLY A 74 -12.64 -8.90 2.26
C GLY A 74 -12.47 -10.19 3.07
N ASP A 75 -12.88 -11.35 2.54
CA ASP A 75 -13.01 -12.59 3.32
C ASP A 75 -11.69 -13.13 3.87
N LYS A 76 -10.58 -12.73 3.25
CA LYS A 76 -9.22 -13.14 3.60
C LYS A 76 -8.46 -12.06 4.36
N LEU A 77 -9.11 -10.94 4.69
CA LEU A 77 -8.45 -9.84 5.38
C LEU A 77 -8.00 -10.26 6.77
N ASP A 78 -6.71 -10.15 7.02
CA ASP A 78 -6.14 -10.33 8.35
C ASP A 78 -6.23 -9.01 9.11
N SER A 79 -6.83 -9.05 10.31
CA SER A 79 -6.97 -7.88 11.17
C SER A 79 -5.62 -7.27 11.54
N GLU A 80 -4.57 -8.07 11.70
CA GLU A 80 -3.23 -7.56 12.04
C GLU A 80 -2.63 -6.70 10.92
N ASP A 81 -2.93 -7.04 9.65
CA ASP A 81 -2.46 -6.29 8.48
C ASP A 81 -3.25 -4.99 8.27
N VAL A 82 -4.47 -4.91 8.80
CA VAL A 82 -5.36 -3.74 8.67
C VAL A 82 -5.23 -2.77 9.85
N GLU A 83 -4.86 -3.23 11.05
CA GLU A 83 -4.58 -2.39 12.24
C GLU A 83 -3.47 -1.34 12.04
N MET A 84 -2.70 -1.47 10.95
CA MET A 84 -1.68 -0.51 10.54
C MET A 84 -2.27 0.80 9.96
N PHE A 85 -3.57 0.81 9.61
CA PHE A 85 -4.28 1.93 8.98
C PHE A 85 -5.33 2.55 9.90
#